data_AF-A0A8A1M0V0-F1
#
_entry.id   AF-A0A8A1M0V0-F1
#
_cell.length_a   1.000
_cell.length_b   1.000
_cell.length_c   1.000
_cell.angle_alpha   90.00
_cell.angle_beta   90.00
_cell.angle_gamma   90.00
#
_symmetry.space_group_name_H-M   'P 1'
#
loop_
_entity.id
_entity.type
_entity.pdbx_description
1 polymer ?
#
loop_
_entity_poly.entity_id
_entity_poly.type
_entity_poly.pdbx_seq_one_letter_code
_entity_poly.pdbx_strand_id
1 'polypeptide(L)' 'VITAACRLAKLRPASTLDIRDIQLILERNYNMRIPGFSSDDLRTVKKPHPTQGWTQKMSAIQAAKVTQGRAE' A
#
# COMPACT_ATOMS: atom_id res chain seq x y z
N VAL A 1 -17.39 5.00 7.04
CA VAL A 1 -16.31 4.37 7.84
C VAL A 1 -16.74 3.01 8.40
N ILE A 2 -17.81 2.92 9.21
CA ILE A 2 -18.24 1.67 9.87
C ILE A 2 -18.49 0.51 8.90
N THR A 3 -19.22 0.72 7.80
CA THR A 3 -19.49 -0.34 6.80
C THR A 3 -18.21 -0.94 6.20
N ALA A 4 -17.21 -0.10 5.93
CA ALA A 4 -15.93 -0.54 5.40
C ALA A 4 -15.10 -1.29 6.46
N ALA A 5 -15.12 -0.83 7.71
CA ALA A 5 -14.45 -1.48 8.81
C ALA A 5 -15.07 -2.88 9.10
N CYS A 6 -16.40 -3.00 9.10
CA CYS A 6 -17.06 -4.30 9.25
C CYS A 6 -16.76 -5.28 8.10
N ARG A 7 -16.58 -4.77 6.86
CA ARG A 7 -16.10 -5.60 5.75
C ARG A 7 -14.68 -6.10 6.00
N LEU A 8 -13.80 -5.24 6.52
CA LEU A 8 -12.44 -5.62 6.87
C LEU A 8 -12.39 -6.69 7.97
N ALA A 9 -13.20 -6.53 9.01
CA ALA A 9 -13.32 -7.49 10.11
C ALA A 9 -13.69 -8.89 9.58
N LYS A 10 -14.67 -8.96 8.68
CA LYS A 10 -15.09 -10.21 8.01
C LYS A 10 -13.99 -10.83 7.14
N LEU A 11 -13.14 -10.03 6.51
CA LEU A 11 -11.99 -10.52 5.73
C LEU A 11 -10.87 -11.09 6.61
N ARG A 12 -10.82 -10.69 7.89
CA ARG A 12 -9.85 -11.14 8.89
C ARG A 12 -10.38 -12.33 9.73
N PRO A 13 -11.27 -13.14 9.13
CA PRO A 13 -12.26 -14.00 9.80
C PRO A 13 -12.70 -13.64 11.24
N ALA A 14 -12.86 -12.36 11.57
CA ALA A 14 -13.31 -11.94 12.90
C ALA A 14 -14.85 -11.97 13.01
N SER A 15 -15.38 -12.45 14.14
CA SER A 15 -16.81 -12.39 14.47
C SER A 15 -17.24 -11.04 15.05
N THR A 16 -16.28 -10.22 15.48
CA THR A 16 -16.47 -8.92 16.10
C THR A 16 -15.74 -7.83 15.32
N LEU A 17 -16.21 -6.59 15.44
CA LEU A 17 -15.53 -5.41 14.91
C LEU A 17 -14.45 -4.98 15.91
N ASP A 18 -13.19 -5.00 15.48
CA ASP A 18 -12.06 -4.58 16.31
C ASP A 18 -11.66 -3.13 16.00
N ILE A 19 -11.04 -2.46 16.99
CA ILE A 19 -10.50 -1.11 16.84
C ILE A 19 -9.55 -0.99 15.63
N ARG A 20 -8.76 -2.03 15.36
CA ARG A 20 -7.81 -2.06 14.23
C ARG A 20 -8.51 -1.89 12.87
N ASP A 21 -9.75 -2.36 12.74
CA ASP A 21 -10.49 -2.30 11.48
C ASP A 21 -10.92 -0.86 11.18
N ILE A 22 -11.34 -0.15 12.22
CA ILE A 22 -11.69 1.27 12.14
C ILE A 22 -10.44 2.12 11.90
N GLN A 23 -9.36 1.87 12.65
CA GLN A 23 -8.09 2.58 12.48
C GLN A 23 -7.55 2.45 11.06
N LEU A 24 -7.60 1.27 10.44
CA LEU A 24 -7.11 1.08 9.08
C LEU A 24 -7.89 1.91 8.05
N ILE A 25 -9.21 1.98 8.17
CA ILE A 25 -10.02 2.78 7.26
C ILE A 25 -9.74 4.28 7.44
N LEU A 26 -9.59 4.73 8.68
CA LEU A 26 -9.28 6.14 8.97
C LEU A 26 -7.89 6.53 8.45
N GLU A 27 -6.88 5.67 8.66
CA GLU A 27 -5.52 5.96 8.22
C GLU A 27 -5.37 5.87 6.70
N ARG A 28 -5.90 4.83 6.05
CA ARG A 28 -5.70 4.62 4.60
C ARG A 28 -6.56 5.51 3.71
N ASN A 29 -7.79 5.82 4.11
CA ASN A 29 -8.73 6.54 3.24
C ASN A 29 -8.82 8.03 3.59
N TYR A 30 -8.59 8.38 4.85
CA TYR A 30 -8.78 9.75 5.34
C TYR A 30 -7.48 10.35 5.91
N ASN A 31 -6.39 9.59 5.95
CA ASN A 31 -5.11 10.01 6.53
C ASN A 31 -5.23 10.53 7.97
N MET A 32 -6.21 10.01 8.73
CA MET A 32 -6.46 10.38 10.12
C MET A 32 -5.85 9.34 11.05
N ARG A 33 -5.10 9.80 12.05
CA ARG A 33 -4.47 8.95 13.06
C ARG A 33 -4.95 9.36 14.45
N ILE A 34 -5.50 8.41 15.19
CA ILE A 34 -6.05 8.65 16.53
C ILE A 34 -4.96 8.37 17.56
N PRO A 35 -4.52 9.37 18.35
CA PRO A 35 -3.58 9.17 19.45
C PRO A 35 -4.15 8.23 20.53
N GLY A 36 -3.29 7.54 21.26
CA GLY A 36 -3.71 6.69 22.38
C GLY A 36 -4.19 5.28 21.99
N PHE A 37 -4.36 5.00 20.70
CA PHE A 37 -4.58 3.64 20.20
C PHE A 37 -3.31 3.16 19.48
N SER A 38 -2.73 2.04 19.93
CA SER A 38 -1.51 1.50 19.32
C SER A 38 -1.73 1.22 17.83
N SER A 39 -0.76 1.61 17.00
CA SER A 39 -0.76 1.38 15.56
C SER A 39 0.36 0.44 15.11
N ASP A 40 1.04 -0.20 16.06
CA ASP A 40 2.19 -1.06 15.78
C ASP A 40 1.81 -2.30 14.94
N ASP A 41 0.60 -2.83 15.12
CA ASP A 41 0.10 -3.97 14.32
C ASP A 41 -0.34 -3.61 12.89
N LEU A 42 -0.40 -2.32 12.55
CA LEU A 42 -0.98 -1.86 11.28
C LEU A 42 0.07 -1.45 10.25
N ARG A 43 1.30 -1.17 10.69
CA ARG A 43 2.38 -0.69 9.83
C ARG A 43 3.21 -1.85 9.26
N THR A 44 2.79 -2.35 8.11
CA THR A 44 3.74 -2.95 7.15
C THR A 44 4.15 -1.88 6.15
N VAL A 45 5.13 -1.05 6.52
CA VAL A 45 5.80 -0.17 5.53
C VAL A 45 6.74 -1.06 4.70
N LYS A 46 6.20 -1.81 3.75
CA LYS A 46 7.00 -2.46 2.72
C LYS A 46 7.36 -1.41 1.67
N LYS A 47 8.65 -1.16 1.48
CA LYS A 47 9.13 -0.45 0.28
C LYS A 47 8.63 -1.22 -0.95
N PRO A 48 7.93 -0.58 -1.90
CA PRO A 48 7.54 -1.24 -3.14
C PRO A 48 8.80 -1.75 -3.83
N HIS A 49 8.98 -3.07 -3.90
CA HIS A 49 10.05 -3.68 -4.67
C HIS A 49 9.42 -4.17 -5.98
N PRO A 50 9.79 -3.56 -7.13
CA PRO A 50 9.29 -4.03 -8.41
C PRO A 50 9.80 -5.44 -8.68
N THR A 51 9.02 -6.20 -9.45
CA THR A 51 9.44 -7.53 -9.90
C THR A 51 10.63 -7.42 -10.85
N GLN A 52 11.47 -8.45 -10.92
CA GLN A 52 12.64 -8.45 -11.80
C GLN A 52 12.27 -8.18 -13.27
N GLY A 53 11.14 -8.70 -13.75
CA GLY A 53 10.65 -8.44 -15.11
C GLY A 53 10.30 -6.97 -15.37
N TRP A 54 9.82 -6.23 -14.37
CA TRP A 54 9.62 -4.77 -14.50
C TRP A 54 10.95 -4.03 -14.57
N THR A 55 11.92 -4.42 -13.72
CA THR A 55 13.26 -3.83 -13.71
C THR A 55 13.97 -4.02 -15.05
N GLN A 56 13.87 -5.19 -15.67
CA GLN A 56 14.42 -5.47 -17.00
C GLN A 56 13.80 -4.57 -18.08
N LYS A 57 12.47 -4.41 -18.06
CA LYS A 57 11.76 -3.50 -18.98
C LYS A 57 12.21 -2.06 -18.81
N MET A 58 12.35 -1.60 -17.57
CA MET A 58 12.83 -0.26 -17.28
C MET A 58 14.27 -0.04 -17.75
N SER A 59 15.15 -1.02 -17.57
CA SER A 59 16.52 -0.98 -18.10
C SER A 59 16.54 -0.82 -19.63
N ALA A 60 15.72 -1.60 -20.34
CA ALA A 60 15.59 -1.49 -21.80
C ALA A 60 15.07 -0.12 -22.25
N ILE A 61 14.07 0.44 -21.57
CA ILE A 61 13.57 1.80 -21.85
C ILE A 61 14.68 2.84 -21.64
N GLN A 62 15.44 2.75 -20.55
CA GLN A 62 16.55 3.67 -20.29
C GLN A 62 17.65 3.56 -21.34
N ALA A 63 18.00 2.33 -21.76
CA ALA A 63 18.96 2.11 -22.83
C ALA A 63 18.49 2.74 -24.16
N ALA A 64 17.21 2.56 -24.52
CA ALA A 64 16.63 3.15 -25.73
C ALA A 64 16.64 4.68 -25.70
N LYS A 65 16.38 5.31 -24.54
CA LYS A 65 16.45 6.77 -24.39
C LYS A 65 17.83 7.32 -24.68
N VAL A 66 18.88 6.62 -24.28
CA VAL A 66 20.28 7.05 -24.48
C VAL A 66 20.72 6.86 -25.94
N THR A 67 20.22 5.83 -26.63
CA THR A 67 20.60 5.55 -28.02
C THR A 67 19.82 6.38 -29.04
N GLN A 68 18.56 6.73 -28.77
CA GLN A 68 17.77 7.56 -29.69
C GLN A 68 18.27 9.00 -29.82
N GLY A 69 18.95 9.56 -28.80
CA GLY A 69 19.59 10.89 -28.90
C GLY A 69 20.86 10.94 -29.76
N ARG A 70 21.29 9.81 -30.35
CA ARG A 70 22.49 9.72 -31.21
C ARG A 70 22.17 9.48 -32.69
N ALA A 71 20.89 9.39 -33.05
CA ALA A 71 20.44 9.07 -34.41
C ALA A 71 20.11 10.31 -35.25
N GLU A 72 20.41 11.51 -34.77
CA GLU A 72 20.38 12.78 -35.53
C GLU A 72 21.78 13.38 -35.65
#